data_AF-A0A1H7YXP1-F1
#
_entry.id   AF-A0A1H7YXP1-F1
#
_cell.length_a   1.000
_cell.length_b   1.000
_cell.length_c   1.000
_cell.angle_alpha   90.00
_cell.angle_beta   90.00
_cell.angle_gamma   90.00
#
_symmetry.space_group_name_H-M   'P 1'
#
loop_
_entity.id
_entity.type
_entity.pdbx_description
1 polymer ?
#
loop_
_entity_poly.entity_id
_entity_poly.type
_entity_poly.pdbx_seq_one_letter_code
_entity_poly.pdbx_strand_id
1 'polypeptide(L)'
;MKILFRMMILLVIVTSMTFLFGCSNKSDNQSEDAVVKEEKIVGNEKIELGLSEDIKKLTITQLSQISEDMTYKEVVSTLGNTKDIGSGLYIFRYEYEDGQFLDITFGNYDETIRKENYIAIQKMISDTN
;
A
#
# COMPACT_ATOMS: atom_id res chain seq x y z
N MET A 1 22.45 -33.95 27.80
CA MET A 1 21.78 -32.93 26.98
C MET A 1 20.32 -33.31 26.64
N LYS A 2 19.47 -33.64 27.63
CA LYS A 2 18.03 -33.96 27.39
C LYS A 2 17.06 -33.13 28.24
N ILE A 3 17.57 -32.31 29.15
CA ILE A 3 16.78 -31.49 30.08
C ILE A 3 16.57 -30.06 29.56
N LEU A 4 17.51 -29.55 28.75
CA LEU A 4 17.39 -28.22 28.13
C LEU A 4 16.31 -28.16 27.03
N PHE A 5 15.96 -29.28 26.40
CA PHE A 5 14.99 -29.31 25.30
C PHE A 5 13.52 -29.32 25.74
N ARG A 6 13.24 -29.60 27.03
CA ARG A 6 11.86 -29.64 27.56
C ARG A 6 11.37 -28.32 28.12
N MET A 7 12.26 -27.36 28.38
CA MET A 7 11.89 -26.07 28.97
C MET A 7 11.51 -25.01 27.92
N MET A 8 11.91 -25.20 26.66
CA MET A 8 11.66 -24.22 25.59
C MET A 8 10.27 -24.36 24.93
N ILE A 9 9.54 -25.45 25.17
CA ILE A 9 8.23 -25.72 24.53
C ILE A 9 7.04 -25.22 25.39
N LEU A 10 7.26 -24.79 26.63
CA LEU A 10 6.19 -24.37 27.55
C LEU A 10 5.90 -22.86 27.60
N LEU A 11 6.57 -22.04 26.78
CA LEU A 11 6.45 -20.57 26.83
C LEU A 11 5.59 -19.97 25.70
N VAL A 12 4.75 -20.79 25.04
CA VAL A 12 3.86 -20.38 23.93
C VAL A 12 2.37 -20.35 24.35
N ILE A 13 2.07 -20.59 25.63
CA ILE A 13 0.70 -20.58 26.13
C ILE A 13 0.64 -19.51 27.21
N VAL A 14 -0.35 -18.61 27.10
CA VAL A 14 -0.66 -17.46 27.99
C VAL A 14 -0.09 -16.12 27.53
N THR A 15 -0.76 -15.50 26.56
CA THR A 15 -1.17 -14.07 26.61
C THR A 15 -2.39 -13.86 25.68
N SER A 16 -3.50 -14.50 26.03
CA SER A 16 -4.81 -14.08 25.55
C SER A 16 -5.34 -12.97 26.47
N MET A 17 -5.79 -11.88 25.86
CA MET A 17 -6.74 -10.88 26.38
C MET A 17 -6.36 -10.08 27.62
N THR A 18 -6.00 -8.80 27.41
CA THR A 18 -6.59 -7.67 28.15
C THR A 18 -6.61 -6.41 27.29
N PHE A 19 -7.82 -6.04 26.83
CA PHE A 19 -8.20 -4.66 26.56
C PHE A 19 -8.21 -3.87 27.87
N LEU A 20 -7.54 -2.72 27.95
CA LEU A 20 -7.99 -1.59 28.78
C LEU A 20 -7.58 -0.25 28.15
N PHE A 21 -8.56 0.65 28.17
CA PHE A 21 -8.57 2.02 27.69
C PHE A 21 -7.53 2.92 28.38
N GLY A 22 -7.09 3.97 27.68
CA GLY A 22 -6.75 5.25 28.30
C GLY A 22 -5.56 5.97 27.70
N CYS A 23 -5.84 7.06 26.97
CA CYS A 23 -5.17 8.35 27.17
C CYS A 23 -5.95 9.45 26.44
N SER A 24 -6.46 10.39 27.24
CA SER A 24 -6.90 11.71 26.81
C SER A 24 -5.83 12.41 25.97
N ASN A 25 -6.25 13.14 24.95
CA ASN A 25 -5.70 14.48 24.72
C ASN A 25 -6.75 15.38 24.09
N LYS A 26 -7.07 16.43 24.84
CA LYS A 26 -7.74 17.63 24.36
C LYS A 26 -6.73 18.42 23.53
N SER A 27 -7.07 18.75 22.30
CA SER A 27 -6.46 19.89 21.61
C SER A 27 -7.48 20.45 20.64
N ASP A 28 -8.12 21.52 21.07
CA ASP A 28 -8.85 22.44 20.22
C ASP A 28 -7.82 23.19 19.36
N ASN A 29 -8.02 23.24 18.04
CA ASN A 29 -7.89 24.49 17.28
C ASN A 29 -8.36 24.35 15.83
N GLN A 30 -9.53 24.95 15.63
CA GLN A 30 -10.03 25.68 14.47
C GLN A 30 -8.97 26.08 13.41
N SER A 31 -9.20 25.66 12.17
CA SER A 31 -9.04 26.53 11.01
C SER A 31 -10.04 26.10 9.94
N GLU A 32 -10.99 26.99 9.68
CA GLU A 32 -11.79 26.98 8.47
C GLU A 32 -10.87 27.22 7.28
N ASP A 33 -10.95 26.38 6.25
CA ASP A 33 -11.12 26.90 4.90
C ASP A 33 -11.76 25.85 4.01
N ALA A 34 -12.82 26.27 3.31
CA ALA A 34 -13.75 25.42 2.59
C ALA A 34 -13.29 25.21 1.14
N VAL A 35 -13.08 23.96 0.71
CA VAL A 35 -13.25 23.60 -0.69
C VAL A 35 -13.91 22.22 -0.77
N VAL A 36 -15.10 22.26 -1.37
CA VAL A 36 -16.09 21.20 -1.57
C VAL A 36 -15.45 19.90 -2.06
N LYS A 37 -15.64 18.81 -1.30
CA LYS A 37 -15.37 17.44 -1.74
C LYS A 37 -16.72 16.75 -1.89
N GLU A 38 -17.03 16.32 -3.11
CA GLU A 38 -18.20 15.48 -3.34
C GLU A 38 -18.08 14.20 -2.50
N GLU A 39 -19.12 14.03 -1.71
CA GLU A 39 -19.16 13.25 -0.49
C GLU A 39 -19.90 11.95 -0.78
N LYS A 40 -19.24 10.82 -0.54
CA LYS A 40 -19.93 9.55 -0.30
C LYS A 40 -19.30 8.87 0.91
N ILE A 41 -19.86 9.20 2.08
CA ILE A 41 -19.44 8.65 3.38
C ILE A 41 -19.93 7.22 3.54
N VAL A 42 -19.01 6.28 3.79
CA VAL A 42 -19.26 5.06 4.56
C VAL A 42 -18.01 4.76 5.40
N GLY A 43 -18.11 4.88 6.73
CA GLY A 43 -17.06 4.47 7.66
C GLY A 43 -15.98 5.53 7.93
N ASN A 44 -15.54 5.60 9.18
CA ASN A 44 -14.62 6.59 9.75
C ASN A 44 -13.12 6.37 9.43
N GLU A 45 -12.82 5.60 8.38
CA GLU A 45 -11.49 5.58 7.76
C GLU A 45 -11.65 6.10 6.33
N LYS A 46 -11.02 7.24 6.05
CA LYS A 46 -10.79 7.69 4.68
C LYS A 46 -9.86 6.67 4.04
N ILE A 47 -10.40 5.63 3.42
CA ILE A 47 -9.61 4.72 2.58
C ILE A 47 -9.28 5.51 1.32
N GLU A 48 -8.13 6.19 1.35
CA GLU A 48 -7.55 6.72 0.12
C GLU A 48 -7.22 5.54 -0.78
N LEU A 49 -7.95 5.45 -1.89
CA LEU A 49 -7.72 4.46 -2.93
C LEU A 49 -6.22 4.51 -3.28
N GLY A 50 -5.58 3.33 -3.31
CA GLY A 50 -4.17 3.19 -3.65
C GLY A 50 -3.17 3.33 -2.51
N LEU A 51 -3.59 3.70 -1.30
CA LEU A 51 -2.70 3.87 -0.16
C LEU A 51 -2.74 2.69 0.82
N SER A 52 -1.55 2.27 1.23
CA SER A 52 -1.28 1.30 2.30
C SER A 52 0.03 1.69 3.02
N GLU A 53 0.18 1.30 4.27
CA GLU A 53 1.44 1.49 5.02
C GLU A 53 2.56 0.55 4.52
N ASP A 54 2.17 -0.59 3.96
CA ASP A 54 3.05 -1.68 3.53
C ASP A 54 3.30 -1.66 2.02
N ILE A 55 4.50 -2.11 1.62
CA ILE A 55 4.82 -2.30 0.21
C ILE A 55 4.17 -3.58 -0.28
N LYS A 56 3.33 -3.45 -1.31
CA LYS A 56 2.67 -4.58 -1.95
C LYS A 56 3.66 -5.36 -2.82
N LYS A 57 3.70 -6.69 -2.62
CA LYS A 57 4.38 -7.63 -3.52
C LYS A 57 3.52 -7.94 -4.75
N LEU A 58 4.14 -7.91 -5.92
CA LEU A 58 3.52 -8.19 -7.21
C LEU A 58 3.95 -9.53 -7.79
N THR A 59 3.08 -10.07 -8.63
CA THR A 59 3.34 -11.24 -9.47
C THR A 59 3.44 -10.83 -10.93
N ILE A 60 4.14 -11.63 -11.74
CA ILE A 60 4.19 -11.45 -13.20
C ILE A 60 2.78 -11.37 -13.83
N THR A 61 1.83 -12.16 -13.30
CA THR A 61 0.44 -12.17 -13.76
C THR A 61 -0.27 -10.85 -13.50
N GLN A 62 0.04 -10.14 -12.40
CA GLN A 62 -0.52 -8.82 -12.14
C GLN A 62 0.10 -7.75 -13.03
N LEU A 63 1.42 -7.84 -13.29
CA LEU A 63 2.11 -6.92 -14.18
C LEU A 63 1.63 -7.05 -15.63
N SER A 64 1.36 -8.28 -16.09
CA SER A 64 0.90 -8.54 -17.46
C SER A 64 -0.54 -8.06 -17.73
N GLN A 65 -1.28 -7.68 -16.69
CA GLN A 65 -2.61 -7.09 -16.82
C GLN A 65 -2.57 -5.59 -17.09
N ILE A 66 -1.42 -4.92 -16.94
CA ILE A 66 -1.31 -3.48 -17.12
C ILE A 66 -1.20 -3.12 -18.61
N SER A 67 -2.02 -2.18 -19.06
CA SER A 67 -1.98 -1.57 -20.39
C SER A 67 -1.66 -0.07 -20.32
N GLU A 68 -1.12 0.49 -21.43
CA GLU A 68 -0.67 1.89 -21.51
C GLU A 68 -1.82 2.91 -21.39
N ASP A 69 -3.06 2.48 -21.59
CA ASP A 69 -4.28 3.30 -21.49
C ASP A 69 -4.93 3.27 -20.10
N MET A 70 -4.42 2.47 -19.15
CA MET A 70 -4.98 2.41 -17.80
C MET A 70 -4.76 3.71 -17.02
N THR A 71 -5.82 4.19 -16.38
CA THR A 71 -5.78 5.26 -15.39
C THR A 71 -5.14 4.80 -14.08
N TYR A 72 -4.74 5.75 -13.25
CA TYR A 72 -4.34 5.51 -11.87
C TYR A 72 -5.26 4.53 -11.13
N LYS A 73 -6.58 4.75 -11.19
CA LYS A 73 -7.57 3.93 -10.47
C LYS A 73 -7.57 2.49 -10.97
N GLU A 74 -7.41 2.28 -12.27
CA GLU A 74 -7.36 0.95 -12.88
C GLU A 74 -6.05 0.23 -12.54
N VAL A 75 -4.91 0.94 -12.60
CA VAL A 75 -3.61 0.39 -12.19
C VAL A 75 -3.65 -0.05 -10.73
N VAL A 76 -4.11 0.82 -9.82
CA VAL A 76 -4.23 0.49 -8.39
C VAL A 76 -5.23 -0.64 -8.15
N SER A 77 -6.35 -0.68 -8.88
CA SER A 77 -7.32 -1.76 -8.73
C SER A 77 -6.76 -3.11 -9.20
N THR A 78 -5.84 -3.09 -10.17
CA THR A 78 -5.19 -4.28 -10.73
C THR A 78 -4.04 -4.77 -9.85
N LEU A 79 -3.16 -3.86 -9.43
CA LEU A 79 -1.95 -4.18 -8.65
C LEU A 79 -2.23 -4.29 -7.13
N GLY A 80 -3.27 -3.60 -6.66
CA GLY A 80 -3.60 -3.41 -5.26
C GLY A 80 -3.02 -2.12 -4.68
N ASN A 81 -3.56 -1.70 -3.53
CA ASN A 81 -3.04 -0.59 -2.75
C ASN A 81 -1.61 -0.89 -2.29
N THR A 82 -0.78 0.16 -2.25
CA THR A 82 0.60 0.04 -1.80
C THR A 82 1.05 1.34 -1.12
N LYS A 83 2.31 1.39 -0.71
CA LYS A 83 2.92 2.56 -0.11
C LYS A 83 3.16 3.67 -1.12
N ASP A 84 2.65 4.87 -0.82
CA ASP A 84 3.13 6.11 -1.43
C ASP A 84 4.41 6.54 -0.73
N ILE A 85 5.50 6.61 -1.49
CA ILE A 85 6.83 7.06 -1.05
C ILE A 85 7.15 8.48 -1.51
N GLY A 86 6.25 9.11 -2.26
CA GLY A 86 6.41 10.43 -2.84
C GLY A 86 6.00 11.57 -1.91
N SER A 87 5.56 11.29 -0.68
CA SER A 87 5.09 12.30 0.28
C SER A 87 4.05 13.26 -0.33
N GLY A 88 3.09 12.73 -1.10
CA GLY A 88 2.09 13.53 -1.83
C GLY A 88 2.39 13.79 -3.30
N LEU A 89 3.52 13.26 -3.82
CA LEU A 89 3.85 13.26 -5.25
C LEU A 89 3.33 12.02 -6.01
N TYR A 90 2.43 11.24 -5.40
CA TYR A 90 1.79 10.06 -6.01
C TYR A 90 2.82 9.06 -6.59
N ILE A 91 3.81 8.68 -5.78
CA ILE A 91 4.84 7.71 -6.16
C ILE A 91 4.57 6.40 -5.43
N PHE A 92 3.91 5.47 -6.12
CA PHE A 92 3.50 4.20 -5.55
C PHE A 92 4.58 3.16 -5.76
N ARG A 93 5.13 2.63 -4.66
CA ARG A 93 6.18 1.61 -4.70
C ARG A 93 5.59 0.23 -4.54
N TYR A 94 5.96 -0.66 -5.45
CA TYR A 94 5.66 -2.08 -5.40
C TYR A 94 6.96 -2.88 -5.31
N GLU A 95 6.91 -4.03 -4.65
CA GLU A 95 8.00 -5.01 -4.66
C GLU A 95 7.72 -6.06 -5.72
N TYR A 96 8.68 -6.29 -6.60
CA TYR A 96 8.72 -7.39 -7.54
C TYR A 96 9.75 -8.42 -7.09
N GLU A 97 9.75 -9.60 -7.70
CA GLU A 97 10.59 -10.75 -7.36
C GLU A 97 12.05 -10.37 -7.00
N ASP A 98 12.65 -11.14 -6.09
CA ASP A 98 14.01 -10.94 -5.59
C ASP A 98 14.29 -9.56 -4.96
N GLY A 99 13.24 -8.86 -4.51
CA GLY A 99 13.35 -7.57 -3.82
C GLY A 99 13.61 -6.39 -4.75
N GLN A 100 13.35 -6.55 -6.05
CA GLN A 100 13.33 -5.43 -7.00
C GLN A 100 12.13 -4.52 -6.70
N PHE A 101 12.27 -3.20 -6.90
CA PHE A 101 11.17 -2.27 -6.69
C PHE A 101 10.70 -1.64 -8.01
N LEU A 102 9.38 -1.54 -8.15
CA LEU A 102 8.70 -0.81 -9.21
C LEU A 102 8.07 0.44 -8.62
N ASP A 103 8.53 1.61 -9.05
CA ASP A 103 7.94 2.89 -8.68
C ASP A 103 7.07 3.39 -9.83
N ILE A 104 5.79 3.61 -9.56
CA ILE A 104 4.84 4.16 -10.53
C ILE A 104 4.47 5.57 -10.09
N THR A 105 4.87 6.55 -10.88
CA THR A 105 4.57 7.97 -10.63
C THR A 105 3.36 8.43 -11.44
N PHE A 106 2.42 9.09 -10.76
CA PHE A 106 1.32 9.84 -11.36
C PHE A 106 1.44 11.32 -10.97
N GLY A 107 0.79 12.20 -11.72
CA GLY A 107 0.63 13.62 -11.41
C GLY A 107 -0.73 13.92 -10.79
N ASN A 108 -1.75 13.09 -11.05
CA ASN A 108 -3.06 13.13 -10.40
C ASN A 108 -3.80 11.77 -10.55
N TYR A 109 -4.94 11.65 -9.88
CA TYR A 109 -5.73 10.41 -9.83
C TYR A 109 -6.53 10.06 -11.09
N ASP A 110 -6.55 10.93 -12.10
CA ASP A 110 -7.21 10.70 -13.38
C ASP A 110 -6.20 10.60 -14.54
N GLU A 111 -4.89 10.61 -14.23
CA GLU A 111 -3.83 10.43 -15.21
C GLU A 111 -3.73 8.95 -15.62
N THR A 112 -3.50 8.73 -16.91
CA THR A 112 -3.12 7.41 -17.43
C THR A 112 -1.69 7.08 -17.05
N ILE A 113 -1.34 5.80 -17.09
CA ILE A 113 0.04 5.38 -16.84
C ILE A 113 0.98 6.10 -17.82
N ARG A 114 2.09 6.63 -17.28
CA ARG A 114 3.12 7.26 -18.10
C ARG A 114 3.87 6.20 -18.91
N LYS A 115 4.30 6.58 -20.10
CA LYS A 115 5.03 5.71 -21.01
C LYS A 115 6.29 5.12 -20.35
N GLU A 116 7.00 5.89 -19.54
CA GLU A 116 8.20 5.44 -18.83
C GLU A 116 7.87 4.34 -17.81
N ASN A 117 6.77 4.50 -17.06
CA ASN A 117 6.31 3.49 -16.11
C ASN A 117 5.87 2.21 -16.84
N TYR A 118 5.15 2.36 -17.96
CA TYR A 118 4.74 1.21 -18.76
C TYR A 118 5.95 0.45 -19.33
N ILE A 119 6.95 1.15 -19.86
CA ILE A 119 8.21 0.54 -20.32
C ILE A 119 8.91 -0.19 -19.18
N ALA A 120 8.94 0.37 -17.97
CA ALA A 120 9.54 -0.28 -16.81
C ALA A 120 8.83 -1.60 -16.47
N ILE A 121 7.50 -1.63 -16.53
CA ILE A 121 6.70 -2.84 -16.34
C ILE A 121 7.02 -3.89 -17.42
N GLN A 122 7.03 -3.50 -18.70
CA GLN A 122 7.35 -4.42 -19.80
C GLN A 122 8.76 -4.98 -19.70
N LYS A 123 9.72 -4.16 -19.23
CA LYS A 123 11.09 -4.60 -18.95
C LYS A 123 11.11 -5.64 -17.84
N MET A 124 10.43 -5.40 -16.71
CA MET A 124 10.35 -6.38 -15.62
C MET A 124 9.73 -7.71 -16.06
N ILE A 125 8.68 -7.66 -16.91
CA ILE A 125 8.07 -8.86 -17.49
C ILE A 125 9.06 -9.62 -18.39
N SER A 126 9.85 -8.88 -19.17
CA SER A 126 10.82 -9.47 -20.10
C SER A 126 12.01 -10.10 -19.37
N ASP A 127 12.46 -9.49 -18.28
CA ASP A 127 13.61 -9.96 -17.49
C ASP A 127 13.32 -11.25 -16.68
N THR A 128 12.04 -11.61 -16.49
CA THR A 128 11.60 -12.82 -15.78
C THR A 128 11.49 -14.07 -16.69
N ASN A 129 11.49 -13.91 -18.01
CA ASN A 129 11.39 -15.02 -18.99
C ASN A 129 12.77 -15.47 -19.49
#